data_AF-A0A154VBT3-F1
#
_entry.id   AF-A0A154VBT3-F1
#
_cell.length_a   1.000
_cell.length_b   1.000
_cell.length_c   1.000
_cell.angle_alpha   90.00
_cell.angle_beta   90.00
_cell.angle_gamma   90.00
#
_symmetry.space_group_name_H-M   'P 1'
#
loop_
_entity.id
_entity.type
_entity.pdbx_description
1 polymer ?
#
loop_
_entity_poly.entity_id
_entity_poly.type
_entity_poly.pdbx_seq_one_letter_code
_entity_poly.pdbx_strand_id
1 'polypeptide(L)'
;MSTKSSFRALVERREDAKAKYPHPSGSPLSISLSLQGDFTRHSDLVRLLREGGIGLKAAHGHLTRLAEQGRTELRIPDVSDIPAFINRLRSLDLDVALLQPPGKMDVRAIRERLHLTQEAFALRFALEPSTVRNWEQGRNQPDGPTRTLLSIIERHPSIVDEAVQKKP
;
A
#
# COMPACT_ATOMS: atom_id res chain seq x y z
N MET A 1 14.43 25.45 -40.05
CA MET A 1 12.95 25.38 -39.85
C MET A 1 12.61 23.91 -39.58
N SER A 2 11.81 23.45 -38.62
CA SER A 2 11.11 24.00 -37.47
C SER A 2 10.81 22.78 -36.58
N THR A 3 11.52 22.62 -35.45
CA THR A 3 11.33 21.53 -34.49
C THR A 3 10.18 21.83 -33.51
N LYS A 4 9.12 22.52 -33.97
CA LYS A 4 7.97 22.93 -33.14
C LYS A 4 6.79 21.95 -33.17
N SER A 5 6.87 20.88 -33.97
CA SER A 5 5.72 19.97 -34.22
C SER A 5 5.56 18.84 -33.19
N SER A 6 6.63 18.39 -32.53
CA SER A 6 6.56 17.24 -31.62
C SER A 6 5.96 17.58 -30.24
N PHE A 7 6.22 18.78 -29.72
CA PHE A 7 5.75 19.18 -28.39
C PHE A 7 4.24 19.48 -28.36
N ARG A 8 3.71 20.14 -29.41
CA ARG A 8 2.28 20.46 -29.50
C ARG A 8 1.42 19.20 -29.62
N ALA A 9 1.86 18.22 -30.42
CA ALA A 9 1.20 16.92 -30.53
C ALA A 9 1.24 16.12 -29.22
N LEU A 10 2.31 16.28 -28.42
CA LEU A 10 2.41 15.70 -27.07
C LEU A 10 1.45 16.39 -26.08
N VAL A 11 1.26 17.70 -26.17
CA VAL A 11 0.32 18.46 -25.34
C VAL A 11 -1.13 18.13 -25.70
N GLU A 12 -1.49 18.13 -26.99
CA GLU A 12 -2.84 17.77 -27.46
C GLU A 12 -3.22 16.34 -27.07
N ARG A 13 -2.30 15.36 -27.24
CA ARG A 13 -2.51 13.98 -26.75
C ARG A 13 -2.66 13.90 -25.23
N ARG A 14 -2.01 14.81 -24.48
CA ARG A 14 -2.10 14.87 -23.02
C ARG A 14 -3.43 15.47 -22.57
N GLU A 15 -3.97 16.43 -23.31
CA GLU A 15 -5.29 17.02 -23.06
C GLU A 15 -6.42 16.05 -23.42
N ASP A 16 -6.31 15.32 -24.53
CA ASP A 16 -7.25 14.25 -24.90
C ASP A 16 -7.26 13.11 -23.87
N ALA A 17 -6.09 12.75 -23.34
CA ALA A 17 -5.97 11.76 -22.27
C ALA A 17 -6.57 12.25 -20.94
N LYS A 18 -6.47 13.54 -20.62
CA LYS A 18 -7.13 14.17 -19.46
C LYS A 18 -8.65 14.23 -19.61
N ALA A 19 -9.17 14.44 -20.82
CA ALA A 19 -10.60 14.42 -21.08
C ALA A 19 -11.20 13.00 -20.99
N LYS A 20 -10.41 11.98 -21.37
CA LYS A 20 -10.82 10.57 -21.32
C LYS A 20 -10.73 9.94 -19.93
N TYR A 21 -9.86 10.46 -19.06
CA TYR A 21 -9.72 10.07 -17.66
C TYR A 21 -9.72 11.33 -16.79
N PRO A 22 -10.88 11.72 -16.23
CA PRO A 22 -10.95 12.80 -15.26
C PRO A 22 -9.90 12.56 -14.18
N HIS A 23 -9.12 13.59 -13.85
CA HIS A 23 -8.20 13.48 -12.74
C HIS A 23 -8.99 13.13 -11.47
N PRO A 24 -8.58 12.09 -10.72
CA PRO A 24 -9.25 11.76 -9.48
C PRO A 24 -9.19 12.99 -8.55
N SER A 25 -10.34 13.40 -8.05
CA SER A 25 -10.46 14.56 -7.15
C SER A 25 -10.05 14.21 -5.71
N GLY A 26 -10.18 12.93 -5.37
CA GLY A 26 -9.78 12.31 -4.12
C GLY A 26 -8.45 11.56 -4.21
N SER A 27 -8.06 10.96 -3.09
CA SER A 27 -6.79 10.24 -2.96
C SER A 27 -6.95 8.76 -3.29
N PRO A 28 -5.96 8.13 -3.94
CA PRO A 28 -6.00 6.69 -4.18
C PRO A 28 -5.91 5.93 -2.85
N LEU A 29 -6.77 4.94 -2.68
CA LEU A 29 -6.89 4.15 -1.47
C LEU A 29 -6.60 2.67 -1.78
N SER A 30 -5.57 2.11 -1.15
CA SER A 30 -5.28 0.67 -1.23
C SER A 30 -5.85 -0.04 -0.01
N ILE A 31 -6.73 -1.01 -0.23
CA ILE A 31 -7.36 -1.80 0.83
C ILE A 31 -7.37 -3.29 0.52
N SER A 32 -7.51 -4.06 1.58
CA SER A 32 -7.99 -5.44 1.53
C SER A 32 -9.41 -5.47 2.09
N LEU A 33 -10.29 -6.16 1.38
CA LEU A 33 -11.61 -6.51 1.85
C LEU A 33 -11.64 -8.00 2.20
N SER A 34 -12.23 -8.36 3.33
CA SER A 34 -12.50 -9.75 3.68
C SER A 34 -13.90 -9.92 4.25
N LEU A 35 -14.47 -11.11 4.08
CA LEU A 35 -15.81 -11.40 4.56
C LEU A 35 -15.84 -11.63 6.07
N GLN A 36 -16.83 -11.06 6.76
CA GLN A 36 -17.14 -11.42 8.16
C GLN A 36 -18.13 -12.60 8.26
N GLY A 37 -18.66 -13.08 7.13
CA GLY A 37 -19.66 -14.14 7.06
C GLY A 37 -20.20 -14.27 5.64
N ASP A 38 -21.47 -14.69 5.51
CA ASP A 38 -22.10 -14.85 4.20
C ASP A 38 -22.31 -13.50 3.51
N PHE A 39 -21.70 -13.35 2.33
CA PHE A 39 -21.82 -12.12 1.56
C PHE A 39 -23.07 -12.13 0.70
N THR A 40 -24.07 -11.32 1.04
CA THR A 40 -25.35 -11.27 0.31
C THR A 40 -25.52 -9.99 -0.52
N ARG A 41 -24.83 -8.91 -0.14
CA ARG A 41 -25.02 -7.54 -0.68
C ARG A 41 -24.11 -7.23 -1.89
N HIS A 42 -24.09 -8.14 -2.86
CA HIS A 42 -23.19 -8.09 -4.02
C HIS A 42 -23.33 -6.80 -4.86
N SER A 43 -24.56 -6.36 -5.13
CA SER A 43 -24.83 -5.16 -5.92
C SER A 43 -24.40 -3.87 -5.21
N ASP A 44 -24.55 -3.81 -3.90
CA ASP A 44 -24.20 -2.65 -3.09
C ASP A 44 -22.68 -2.42 -3.09
N LEU A 45 -21.91 -3.51 -2.96
CA LEU A 45 -20.45 -3.45 -3.07
C LEU A 45 -20.03 -3.01 -4.47
N VAL A 46 -20.58 -3.59 -5.53
CA VAL A 46 -20.25 -3.19 -6.90
C VAL A 46 -20.55 -1.71 -7.13
N ARG A 47 -21.69 -1.21 -6.66
CA ARG A 47 -22.04 0.22 -6.76
C ARG A 47 -21.04 1.09 -5.99
N LEU A 48 -20.70 0.72 -4.76
CA LEU A 48 -19.74 1.47 -3.93
C LEU A 48 -18.34 1.50 -4.54
N LEU A 49 -17.86 0.38 -5.11
CA LEU A 49 -16.58 0.33 -5.82
C LEU A 49 -16.59 1.23 -7.06
N ARG A 50 -17.73 1.27 -7.79
CA ARG A 50 -17.89 2.16 -8.95
C ARG A 50 -17.88 3.62 -8.57
N GLU A 51 -18.48 4.00 -7.45
CA GLU A 51 -18.41 5.36 -6.91
C GLU A 51 -16.96 5.77 -6.61
N GLY A 52 -16.11 4.82 -6.18
CA GLY A 52 -14.67 5.02 -6.02
C GLY A 52 -13.85 4.98 -7.34
N GLY A 53 -14.52 4.90 -8.50
CA GLY A 53 -13.87 4.89 -9.81
C GLY A 53 -13.44 3.52 -10.34
N ILE A 54 -13.81 2.42 -9.68
CA ILE A 54 -13.55 1.07 -10.20
C ILE A 54 -14.53 0.74 -11.33
N GLY A 55 -14.02 0.32 -12.50
CA GLY A 55 -14.87 -0.11 -13.61
C GLY A 55 -15.64 -1.40 -13.31
N LEU A 56 -16.81 -1.59 -13.95
CA LEU A 56 -17.72 -2.73 -13.69
C LEU A 56 -17.02 -4.10 -13.78
N LYS A 57 -16.22 -4.32 -14.83
CA LYS A 57 -15.47 -5.57 -15.02
C LYS A 57 -14.50 -5.83 -13.87
N ALA A 58 -13.80 -4.80 -13.41
CA ALA A 58 -12.88 -4.91 -12.28
C ALA A 58 -13.62 -5.15 -10.97
N ALA A 59 -14.72 -4.42 -10.72
CA ALA A 59 -15.56 -4.60 -9.55
C ALA A 59 -16.11 -6.04 -9.45
N HIS A 60 -16.60 -6.58 -10.57
CA HIS A 60 -17.03 -7.99 -10.62
C HIS A 60 -15.87 -8.95 -10.36
N GLY A 61 -14.68 -8.71 -10.92
CA GLY A 61 -13.51 -9.55 -10.63
C GLY A 61 -13.04 -9.50 -9.18
N HIS A 62 -13.25 -8.40 -8.46
CA HIS A 62 -13.03 -8.34 -7.01
C HIS A 62 -14.11 -9.12 -6.25
N LEU A 63 -15.36 -9.03 -6.68
CA LEU A 63 -16.47 -9.78 -6.11
C LEU A 63 -16.27 -11.29 -6.22
N THR A 64 -15.90 -11.78 -7.41
CA THR A 64 -15.60 -13.21 -7.63
C THR A 64 -14.48 -13.69 -6.71
N ARG A 65 -13.37 -12.94 -6.63
CA ARG A 65 -12.27 -13.28 -5.70
C ARG A 65 -12.71 -13.28 -4.25
N LEU A 66 -13.53 -12.31 -3.84
CA LEU A 66 -14.05 -12.24 -2.49
C LEU A 66 -14.92 -13.46 -2.14
N ALA A 67 -15.76 -13.92 -3.08
CA ALA A 67 -16.58 -15.11 -2.91
C ALA A 67 -15.76 -16.42 -2.90
N GLU A 68 -14.74 -16.52 -3.74
CA GLU A 68 -13.91 -17.73 -3.88
C GLU A 68 -12.85 -17.86 -2.78
N GLN A 69 -12.25 -16.74 -2.36
CA GLN A 69 -11.06 -16.71 -1.49
C GLN A 69 -11.35 -16.09 -0.11
N GLY A 70 -12.56 -15.56 0.11
CA GLY A 70 -12.93 -14.83 1.33
C GLY A 70 -12.26 -13.45 1.47
N ARG A 71 -11.41 -13.06 0.51
CA ARG A 71 -10.62 -11.82 0.55
C ARG A 71 -10.28 -11.29 -0.85
N THR A 72 -10.12 -9.96 -0.97
CA THR A 72 -9.61 -9.33 -2.20
C THR A 72 -8.87 -8.02 -1.91
N GLU A 73 -7.69 -7.84 -2.50
CA GLU A 73 -6.96 -6.57 -2.52
C GLU A 73 -7.37 -5.72 -3.72
N LEU A 74 -7.54 -4.42 -3.48
CA LEU A 74 -7.89 -3.45 -4.51
C LEU A 74 -7.31 -2.07 -4.23
N ARG A 75 -7.03 -1.37 -5.33
CA ARG A 75 -6.69 0.06 -5.32
C ARG A 75 -7.85 0.83 -5.89
N ILE A 76 -8.48 1.63 -5.05
CA ILE A 76 -9.59 2.51 -5.39
C ILE A 76 -8.99 3.85 -5.85
N PRO A 77 -9.17 4.25 -7.11
CA PRO A 77 -8.45 5.37 -7.69
C PRO A 77 -8.88 6.73 -7.14
N ASP A 78 -10.16 6.91 -6.82
CA ASP A 78 -10.72 8.20 -6.41
C ASP A 78 -11.59 8.05 -5.16
N VAL A 79 -11.07 8.45 -4.00
CA VAL A 79 -11.84 8.50 -2.76
C VAL A 79 -11.70 9.88 -2.14
N SER A 80 -12.79 10.66 -2.16
CA SER A 80 -12.81 12.03 -1.62
C SER A 80 -12.85 12.05 -0.09
N ASP A 81 -13.58 11.12 0.54
CA ASP A 81 -13.68 10.96 2.00
C ASP A 81 -13.39 9.50 2.37
N ILE A 82 -12.14 9.24 2.76
CA ILE A 82 -11.65 7.90 3.09
C ILE A 82 -12.39 7.33 4.32
N PRO A 83 -12.50 8.05 5.46
CA PRO A 83 -13.28 7.56 6.61
C PRO A 83 -14.73 7.18 6.26
N ALA A 84 -15.45 8.04 5.54
CA ALA A 84 -16.83 7.76 5.17
C ALA A 84 -16.93 6.55 4.22
N PHE A 85 -16.01 6.44 3.26
CA PHE A 85 -15.96 5.33 2.32
C PHE A 85 -15.71 3.99 3.03
N ILE A 86 -14.76 3.96 3.99
CA ILE A 86 -14.47 2.77 4.81
C ILE A 86 -15.69 2.37 5.66
N ASN A 87 -16.38 3.34 6.27
CA ASN A 87 -17.57 3.04 7.07
C ASN A 87 -18.69 2.44 6.21
N ARG A 88 -18.86 2.91 4.97
CA ARG A 88 -19.81 2.32 4.02
C ARG A 88 -19.43 0.90 3.64
N LEU A 89 -18.15 0.61 3.37
CA LEU A 89 -17.68 -0.75 3.13
C LEU A 89 -17.97 -1.67 4.33
N ARG A 90 -17.69 -1.21 5.56
CA ARG A 90 -17.96 -1.97 6.79
C ARG A 90 -19.45 -2.22 7.01
N SER A 91 -20.32 -1.31 6.59
CA SER A 91 -21.79 -1.50 6.66
C SER A 91 -22.32 -2.60 5.73
N LEU A 92 -21.46 -3.17 4.87
CA LEU A 92 -21.74 -4.33 4.03
C LEU A 92 -21.21 -5.64 4.63
N ASP A 93 -20.93 -5.67 5.94
CA ASP A 93 -20.38 -6.83 6.67
C ASP A 93 -18.99 -7.27 6.14
N LEU A 94 -18.21 -6.28 5.73
CA LEU A 94 -16.84 -6.45 5.25
C LEU A 94 -15.84 -5.94 6.27
N ASP A 95 -14.84 -6.76 6.54
CA ASP A 95 -13.61 -6.30 7.15
C ASP A 95 -12.80 -5.50 6.14
N VAL A 96 -12.29 -4.35 6.59
CA VAL A 96 -11.51 -3.43 5.76
C VAL A 96 -10.18 -3.17 6.42
N ALA A 97 -9.10 -3.59 5.74
CA ALA A 97 -7.73 -3.31 6.15
C ALA A 97 -7.06 -2.34 5.17
N LEU A 98 -6.42 -1.30 5.69
CA LEU A 98 -5.63 -0.36 4.89
C LEU A 98 -4.29 -0.98 4.52
N LEU A 99 -3.97 -1.00 3.22
CA LEU A 99 -2.72 -1.55 2.70
C LEU A 99 -1.72 -0.41 2.47
N GLN A 100 -1.14 0.06 3.56
CA GLN A 100 -0.10 1.09 3.55
C GLN A 100 1.12 0.62 4.35
N PRO A 101 2.34 1.03 3.96
CA PRO A 101 3.52 0.80 4.79
C PRO A 101 3.32 1.38 6.20
N PRO A 102 3.95 0.78 7.23
CA PRO A 102 3.96 1.35 8.57
C PRO A 102 4.38 2.82 8.54
N GLY A 103 3.85 3.63 9.47
CA GLY A 103 4.18 5.05 9.61
C GLY A 103 5.64 5.30 10.00
N LYS A 104 5.96 6.46 10.58
CA LYS A 104 7.32 6.73 11.06
C LYS A 104 7.74 5.67 12.08
N MET A 105 8.91 5.07 11.89
CA MET A 105 9.46 4.03 12.78
C MET A 105 10.63 4.59 13.59
N ASP A 106 10.73 4.21 14.86
CA ASP A 106 11.89 4.50 15.69
C ASP A 106 12.88 3.32 15.62
N VAL A 107 13.85 3.42 14.71
CA VAL A 107 14.84 2.36 14.47
C VAL A 107 15.69 2.10 15.71
N ARG A 108 16.00 3.15 16.48
CA ARG A 108 16.80 3.04 17.71
C ARG A 108 16.04 2.21 18.74
N ALA A 109 14.76 2.51 18.95
CA ALA A 109 13.93 1.77 19.90
C ALA A 109 13.79 0.30 19.50
N ILE A 110 13.60 0.00 18.21
CA ILE A 110 13.56 -1.39 17.70
C ILE A 110 14.87 -2.11 18.04
N ARG A 111 16.01 -1.50 17.72
CA ARG A 111 17.32 -2.08 17.98
C ARG A 111 17.58 -2.31 19.47
N GLU A 112 17.26 -1.33 20.31
CA GLU A 112 17.51 -1.39 21.74
C GLU A 112 16.66 -2.47 22.43
N ARG A 113 15.43 -2.72 21.97
CA ARG A 113 14.60 -3.85 22.42
C ARG A 113 15.21 -5.21 22.12
N LEU A 114 16.07 -5.30 21.10
CA LEU A 114 16.79 -6.52 20.75
C LEU A 114 18.15 -6.64 21.46
N HIS A 115 18.51 -5.65 22.29
CA HIS A 115 19.80 -5.58 22.99
C HIS A 115 21.02 -5.64 22.05
N LEU A 116 20.91 -5.02 20.87
CA LEU A 116 21.98 -5.01 19.86
C LEU A 116 22.67 -3.65 19.76
N THR A 117 23.96 -3.68 19.46
CA THR A 117 24.68 -2.49 18.97
C THR A 117 24.21 -2.12 17.56
N GLN A 118 24.47 -0.89 17.10
CA GLN A 118 24.11 -0.47 15.74
C GLN A 118 24.69 -1.41 14.68
N GLU A 119 25.94 -1.80 14.85
CA GLU A 119 26.64 -2.72 13.94
C GLU A 119 26.05 -4.14 14.00
N ALA A 120 25.82 -4.69 15.19
CA ALA A 120 25.24 -6.02 15.33
C ALA A 120 23.82 -6.08 14.74
N PHE A 121 23.01 -5.03 14.93
CA PHE A 121 21.68 -4.92 14.33
C PHE A 121 21.75 -4.87 12.80
N ALA A 122 22.66 -4.06 12.26
CA ALA A 122 22.83 -3.94 10.82
C ALA A 122 23.23 -5.28 10.20
N LEU A 123 24.27 -5.92 10.73
CA LEU A 123 24.78 -7.19 10.23
C LEU A 123 23.73 -8.32 10.35
N ARG A 124 23.04 -8.41 11.49
CA ARG A 124 22.02 -9.44 11.72
C ARG A 124 20.90 -9.42 10.69
N PHE A 125 20.52 -8.24 10.20
CA PHE A 125 19.42 -8.09 9.25
C PHE A 125 19.88 -7.70 7.84
N ALA A 126 21.16 -7.95 7.52
CA ALA A 126 21.77 -7.66 6.22
C ALA A 126 21.56 -6.20 5.74
N LEU A 127 21.69 -5.25 6.66
CA LEU A 127 21.65 -3.81 6.43
C LEU A 127 23.06 -3.21 6.52
N GLU A 128 23.26 -2.03 5.92
CA GLU A 128 24.50 -1.30 6.11
C GLU A 128 24.54 -0.57 7.47
N PRO A 129 25.63 -0.67 8.25
CA PRO A 129 25.75 0.04 9.53
C PRO A 129 25.61 1.57 9.39
N SER A 130 26.14 2.13 8.30
CA SER A 130 26.01 3.55 7.95
C SER A 130 24.55 3.97 7.79
N THR A 131 23.74 3.11 7.17
CA THR A 131 22.32 3.34 6.92
C THR A 131 21.52 3.32 8.23
N VAL A 132 21.74 2.33 9.10
CA VAL A 132 21.12 2.29 10.44
C VAL A 132 21.45 3.53 11.25
N ARG A 133 22.73 3.94 11.25
CA ARG A 133 23.18 5.16 11.92
C ARG A 133 22.48 6.41 11.37
N ASN A 134 22.35 6.54 10.05
CA ASN A 134 21.69 7.68 9.42
C ASN A 134 20.21 7.78 9.81
N TRP A 135 19.49 6.64 9.88
CA TRP A 135 18.11 6.60 10.35
C TRP A 135 17.98 7.00 11.81
N GLU A 136 18.81 6.44 12.69
CA GLU A 136 18.76 6.74 14.13
C GLU A 136 19.17 8.17 14.48
N GLN A 137 19.89 8.84 13.58
CA GLN A 137 20.23 10.27 13.69
C GLN A 137 19.25 11.18 12.96
N GLY A 138 18.26 10.63 12.25
CA GLY A 138 17.28 11.38 11.48
C GLY A 138 17.84 12.08 10.23
N ARG A 139 19.02 11.67 9.74
CA ARG A 139 19.62 12.23 8.50
C ARG A 139 18.83 11.85 7.26
N ASN A 140 18.22 10.67 7.27
CA ASN A 140 17.25 10.18 6.30
C ASN A 140 16.17 9.35 7.02
N GLN A 141 15.08 9.04 6.33
CA GLN A 141 14.04 8.15 6.84
C GLN A 141 14.02 6.85 6.04
N PRO A 142 13.70 5.70 6.68
CA PRO A 142 13.48 4.46 5.94
C PRO A 142 12.28 4.63 5.00
N ASP A 143 12.41 4.12 3.77
CA ASP A 143 11.33 4.16 2.79
C ASP A 143 10.19 3.18 3.13
N GLY A 144 9.15 3.10 2.29
CA GLY A 144 7.99 2.22 2.55
C GLY A 144 8.38 0.76 2.80
N PRO A 145 9.06 0.09 1.86
CA PRO A 145 9.51 -1.29 2.03
C PRO A 145 10.40 -1.50 3.25
N THR A 146 11.34 -0.58 3.50
CA THR A 146 12.22 -0.68 4.67
C THR A 146 11.45 -0.55 5.98
N ARG A 147 10.45 0.33 6.07
CA ARG A 147 9.57 0.43 7.25
C ARG A 147 8.76 -0.85 7.47
N THR A 148 8.31 -1.50 6.39
CA THR A 148 7.67 -2.81 6.49
C THR A 148 8.64 -3.85 7.05
N LEU A 149 9.87 -3.93 6.52
CA LEU A 149 10.90 -4.83 7.03
C LEU A 149 11.20 -4.57 8.52
N LEU A 150 11.40 -3.31 8.91
CA LEU A 150 11.64 -2.90 10.30
C LEU A 150 10.47 -3.27 11.23
N SER A 151 9.23 -3.14 10.75
CA SER A 151 8.05 -3.58 11.52
C SER A 151 7.99 -5.10 11.68
N ILE A 152 8.46 -5.87 10.70
CA ILE A 152 8.59 -7.32 10.83
C ILE A 152 9.71 -7.65 11.81
N ILE A 153 10.87 -6.98 11.74
CA ILE A 153 11.98 -7.15 12.70
C ILE A 153 11.52 -6.86 14.13
N GLU A 154 10.73 -5.80 14.34
CA GLU A 154 10.22 -5.43 15.66
C GLU A 154 9.32 -6.52 16.28
N ARG A 155 8.49 -7.18 15.46
CA ARG A 155 7.49 -8.16 15.91
C ARG A 155 7.99 -9.60 15.89
N HIS A 156 8.79 -9.94 14.89
CA HIS A 156 9.22 -11.30 14.55
C HIS A 156 10.66 -11.30 14.03
N PRO A 157 11.65 -10.91 14.87
CA PRO A 157 13.05 -10.75 14.43
C PRO A 157 13.65 -12.05 13.88
N SER A 158 13.26 -13.21 14.41
CA SER A 158 13.77 -14.52 13.98
C SER A 158 13.42 -14.85 12.53
N ILE A 159 12.26 -14.43 12.03
CA ILE A 159 11.83 -14.69 10.65
C ILE A 159 12.77 -13.97 9.67
N VAL A 160 13.12 -12.74 9.98
CA VAL A 160 14.00 -11.94 9.12
C VAL A 160 15.44 -12.45 9.20
N ASP A 161 15.91 -12.77 10.40
CA ASP A 161 17.23 -13.38 10.65
C ASP A 161 17.40 -14.66 9.82
N GLU A 162 16.42 -15.56 9.84
CA GLU A 162 16.43 -16.77 9.02
C GLU A 162 16.40 -16.45 7.52
N ALA A 163 15.56 -15.53 7.08
CA ALA A 163 15.39 -15.19 5.67
C ALA A 163 16.65 -14.61 5.01
N VAL A 164 17.51 -13.94 5.77
CA VAL A 164 18.75 -13.35 5.24
C VAL A 164 19.92 -14.34 5.22
N GLN A 165 19.85 -15.43 5.98
CA GLN A 165 20.88 -16.45 6.01
C GLN A 165 20.85 -17.29 4.72
N LYS A 166 21.93 -17.24 3.94
CA LYS A 166 22.15 -18.17 2.82
C LYS A 166 23.00 -19.33 3.31
N LYS A 167 22.51 -20.57 3.13
CA LYS A 167 23.35 -21.76 3.29
C LYS A 167 24.26 -21.86 2.07
N PRO A 168 25.59 -21.95 2.25
CA PRO A 168 26.53 -22.09 1.14
C PRO A 168 26.38 -23.44 0.43
#